data_AF-A0AAZ3NSQ0-F1
#
_entry.id   AF-A0AAZ3NSQ0-F1
#
_cell.length_a   1.000
_cell.length_b   1.000
_cell.length_c   1.000
_cell.angle_alpha   90.00
_cell.angle_beta   90.00
_cell.angle_gamma   90.00
#
_symmetry.space_group_name_H-M   'P 1'
#
loop_
_entity.id
_entity.type
_entity.pdbx_description
1 polymer ?
#
loop_
_entity_poly.entity_id
_entity_poly.type
_entity_poly.pdbx_seq_one_letter_code
_entity_poly.pdbx_strand_id
1 'polypeptide(L)'
;MTPSILPKLLQNGLRTTKSRYWSGYQSPDLNPIETLWAELKTCVQARRPTNLTQLHQLCQEECAKIHPTYCGKLLEGYPKHLAQVKQFKGNATKY
;
A
#
# COMPACT_ATOMS: atom_id res chain seq x y z
N MET A 1 1.49 18.67 22.16
CA MET A 1 1.90 17.25 22.10
C MET A 1 0.73 16.45 21.57
N THR A 2 0.81 15.87 20.39
CA THR A 2 -0.23 14.95 19.88
C THR A 2 -0.02 13.58 20.53
N PRO A 3 -1.00 13.02 21.26
CA PRO A 3 -0.86 11.68 21.83
C PRO A 3 -0.68 10.65 20.72
N SER A 4 0.25 9.71 20.89
CA SER A 4 0.40 8.59 19.97
C SER A 4 -0.88 7.75 19.97
N ILE A 5 -1.49 7.61 18.81
CA ILE A 5 -2.75 6.87 18.57
C ILE A 5 -2.54 5.35 18.73
N LEU A 6 -1.29 4.88 18.88
CA LEU A 6 -0.95 3.47 18.87
C LEU A 6 -0.67 2.92 20.27
N PRO A 7 -1.27 1.76 20.63
CA PRO A 7 -0.97 1.02 21.85
C PRO A 7 0.53 0.77 22.06
N LYS A 8 0.98 0.84 23.31
CA LYS A 8 2.40 0.64 23.71
C LYS A 8 3.02 -0.66 23.19
N LEU A 9 2.21 -1.72 23.06
CA LEU A 9 2.63 -3.01 22.50
C LEU A 9 3.08 -2.90 21.03
N LEU A 10 2.36 -2.12 20.22
CA LEU A 10 2.73 -1.88 18.82
C LEU A 10 3.98 -1.01 18.73
N GLN A 11 4.16 -0.03 19.62
CA GLN A 11 5.37 0.80 19.67
C GLN A 11 6.63 -0.02 19.97
N ASN A 12 6.53 -1.00 20.89
CA ASN A 12 7.65 -1.87 21.23
C ASN A 12 8.01 -2.81 20.06
N GLY A 13 7.02 -3.35 19.34
CA GLY A 13 7.25 -4.17 18.15
C GLY A 13 7.86 -3.39 16.97
N LEU A 14 7.51 -2.11 16.82
CA LEU A 14 8.10 -1.25 15.78
C LEU A 14 9.55 -0.84 16.10
N ARG A 15 9.88 -0.67 17.39
CA ARG A 15 11.26 -0.39 17.83
C ARG A 15 12.21 -1.56 17.58
N THR A 16 11.76 -2.80 17.83
CA THR A 16 12.59 -4.00 17.62
C THR A 16 12.83 -4.31 16.14
N THR A 17 11.91 -3.91 15.26
CA THR A 17 12.00 -4.19 13.82
C THR A 17 12.67 -3.10 12.99
N LYS A 18 13.15 -2.00 13.60
CA LYS A 18 13.62 -0.78 12.89
C LYS A 18 12.63 -0.32 11.79
N SER A 19 11.34 -0.60 11.97
CA SER A 19 10.31 -0.15 11.05
C SER A 19 10.22 1.36 11.17
N ARG A 20 10.62 2.08 10.11
CA ARG A 20 10.51 3.54 10.04
C ARG A 20 9.03 3.86 10.13
N TYR A 21 8.61 4.42 11.25
CA TYR A 21 7.23 4.84 11.48
C TYR A 21 6.80 5.75 10.33
N TRP A 22 6.02 5.19 9.41
CA TRP A 22 5.40 5.92 8.32
C TRP A 22 3.97 6.21 8.75
N SER A 23 3.61 7.49 8.86
CA SER A 23 2.22 7.92 9.05
C SER A 23 1.39 7.72 7.78
N GLY A 24 1.54 6.57 7.11
CA GLY A 24 0.97 6.29 5.78
C GLY A 24 -0.54 6.30 5.73
N TYR A 25 -1.19 6.28 6.89
CA TYR A 25 -2.63 6.42 7.01
C TYR A 25 -3.15 7.77 6.49
N GLN A 26 -2.32 8.81 6.47
CA GLN A 26 -2.67 10.14 5.94
C GLN A 26 -2.17 10.36 4.50
N SER A 27 -1.42 9.41 3.93
CA SER A 27 -0.80 9.54 2.61
C SER A 27 -0.88 8.21 1.85
N PRO A 28 -2.09 7.80 1.44
CA PRO A 28 -2.27 6.61 0.60
C PRO A 28 -1.52 6.73 -0.74
N ASP A 29 -1.37 7.95 -1.26
CA ASP A 29 -0.60 8.29 -2.47
C ASP A 29 0.89 7.93 -2.38
N LEU A 30 1.38 7.75 -1.15
CA LEU A 30 2.75 7.39 -0.82
C LEU A 30 2.88 5.97 -0.29
N ASN A 31 1.83 5.16 -0.40
CA ASN A 31 1.90 3.77 0.00
C ASN A 31 1.86 2.87 -1.25
N PRO A 32 3.01 2.31 -1.69
CA PRO A 32 3.08 1.49 -2.91
C PRO A 32 2.14 0.27 -2.88
N ILE A 33 1.71 -0.18 -1.69
CA ILE A 33 0.74 -1.26 -1.55
C ILE A 33 -0.65 -0.87 -2.06
N GLU A 34 -1.03 0.41 -2.04
CA GLU A 34 -2.31 0.88 -2.55
C GLU A 34 -2.38 0.68 -4.07
N THR A 35 -1.26 0.88 -4.78
CA THR A 35 -1.16 0.57 -6.21
C THR A 35 -1.35 -0.92 -6.49
N LEU A 36 -0.76 -1.80 -5.67
CA LEU A 36 -0.96 -3.25 -5.76
C LEU A 36 -2.42 -3.65 -5.49
N TRP A 37 -3.05 -3.04 -4.48
CA TRP A 37 -4.46 -3.29 -4.18
C TRP A 37 -5.38 -2.82 -5.30
N ALA A 38 -5.09 -1.68 -5.94
CA ALA A 38 -5.86 -1.18 -7.07
C ALA A 38 -5.83 -2.17 -8.24
N GLU A 39 -4.63 -2.66 -8.60
CA GLU A 39 -4.49 -3.63 -9.69
C GLU A 39 -5.16 -4.96 -9.37
N LEU A 40 -4.95 -5.50 -8.17
CA LEU A 40 -5.61 -6.74 -7.75
C LEU A 40 -7.13 -6.61 -7.86
N LYS A 41 -7.68 -5.47 -7.40
CA LYS A 41 -9.11 -5.19 -7.48
C LYS A 41 -9.61 -5.16 -8.93
N THR A 42 -8.86 -4.53 -9.83
CA THR A 42 -9.19 -4.50 -11.27
C THR A 42 -9.20 -5.92 -11.86
N CYS A 43 -8.18 -6.73 -11.58
CA CYS A 43 -8.10 -8.11 -12.08
C CYS A 43 -9.24 -8.99 -11.57
N VAL A 44 -9.53 -8.91 -10.27
CA VAL A 44 -10.62 -9.67 -9.64
C VAL A 44 -11.99 -9.21 -10.16
N GLN A 45 -12.20 -7.90 -10.32
CA GLN A 45 -13.45 -7.36 -10.88
C GLN A 45 -13.69 -7.79 -12.32
N ALA A 46 -12.63 -7.88 -13.14
CA ALA A 46 -12.72 -8.35 -14.52
C ALA A 46 -13.26 -9.79 -14.61
N ARG A 47 -13.01 -10.62 -13.59
CA ARG A 47 -13.52 -12.00 -13.48
C ARG A 47 -14.93 -12.12 -12.90
N ARG A 48 -15.54 -11.00 -12.49
CA ARG A 48 -16.94 -10.87 -12.07
C ARG A 48 -17.40 -11.96 -11.07
N PRO A 49 -16.78 -12.06 -9.88
CA PRO A 49 -17.24 -12.98 -8.85
C PRO A 49 -18.70 -12.71 -8.47
N THR A 50 -19.46 -13.78 -8.28
CA THR A 50 -20.90 -13.70 -7.93
C THR A 50 -21.19 -14.00 -6.46
N ASN A 51 -20.21 -14.47 -5.71
CA ASN A 51 -20.32 -14.78 -4.29
C ASN A 51 -18.97 -14.63 -3.57
N LEU A 52 -19.00 -14.64 -2.23
CA LEU A 52 -17.82 -14.44 -1.40
C LEU A 52 -16.77 -15.54 -1.55
N THR A 53 -17.19 -16.80 -1.72
CA THR A 53 -16.25 -17.92 -1.91
C THR A 53 -15.46 -17.77 -3.20
N GLN A 54 -16.15 -17.44 -4.30
CA GLN A 54 -15.51 -17.11 -5.57
C GLN A 54 -14.61 -15.90 -5.43
N LEU A 55 -15.08 -14.81 -4.81
CA LEU A 55 -14.26 -13.61 -4.60
C LEU A 55 -12.95 -13.94 -3.87
N HIS A 56 -13.02 -14.71 -2.78
CA HIS A 56 -11.85 -15.09 -2.01
C HIS A 56 -10.86 -15.93 -2.83
N GLN A 57 -11.36 -16.92 -3.56
CA GLN A 57 -10.53 -17.76 -4.43
C GLN A 57 -9.86 -16.93 -5.54
N LEU A 58 -10.62 -16.03 -6.19
CA LEU A 58 -10.11 -15.15 -7.23
C LEU A 58 -9.05 -14.19 -6.70
N CYS A 59 -9.23 -13.63 -5.49
CA CYS A 59 -8.22 -12.78 -4.86
C CYS A 59 -6.89 -13.52 -4.69
N GLN A 60 -6.91 -14.80 -4.27
CA GLN A 60 -5.69 -15.59 -4.12
C GLN A 60 -5.04 -15.89 -5.48
N GLU A 61 -5.83 -16.29 -6.48
CA GLU A 61 -5.34 -16.58 -7.83
C GLU A 61 -4.73 -15.36 -8.51
N GLU A 62 -5.40 -14.21 -8.48
CA GLU A 62 -4.89 -12.98 -9.10
C GLU A 62 -3.70 -12.41 -8.32
N CYS A 63 -3.69 -12.52 -6.99
CA CYS A 63 -2.54 -12.10 -6.19
C CYS A 63 -1.30 -12.95 -6.49
N ALA A 64 -1.46 -14.26 -6.66
CA ALA A 64 -0.36 -15.17 -7.02
C ALA A 64 0.23 -14.89 -8.42
N LYS A 65 -0.52 -14.22 -9.31
CA LYS A 65 -0.03 -13.80 -10.63
C LYS A 65 0.79 -12.52 -10.60
N ILE A 66 0.71 -11.73 -9.52
CA ILE A 66 1.50 -10.50 -9.39
C ILE A 66 2.97 -10.90 -9.28
N HIS A 67 3.72 -10.62 -10.34
CA HIS A 67 5.12 -11.02 -10.40
C HIS A 67 5.97 -10.16 -9.46
N PRO A 68 6.96 -10.72 -8.73
CA PRO A 68 7.82 -9.95 -7.83
C PRO A 68 8.54 -8.77 -8.51
N THR A 69 8.82 -8.87 -9.81
CA THR A 69 9.43 -7.79 -10.59
C THR A 69 8.52 -6.57 -10.73
N TYR A 70 7.20 -6.76 -10.69
CA TYR A 70 6.26 -5.66 -10.69
C TYR A 70 6.35 -4.86 -9.38
N CYS A 71 6.41 -5.56 -8.24
CA CYS A 71 6.68 -4.93 -6.94
C CYS A 71 8.00 -4.14 -6.96
N GLY A 72 9.05 -4.69 -7.60
CA GLY A 72 10.32 -3.99 -7.80
C GLY A 72 10.16 -2.67 -8.55
N LYS A 73 9.43 -2.66 -9.67
CA LYS A 73 9.15 -1.44 -10.46
C LYS A 73 8.39 -0.38 -9.68
N LEU A 74 7.43 -0.79 -8.83
CA LEU A 74 6.70 0.14 -7.97
C LEU A 74 7.66 0.82 -6.97
N LEU A 75 8.57 0.06 -6.36
CA LEU A 75 9.56 0.60 -5.44
C LEU A 75 10.59 1.50 -6.14
N GLU A 76 11.01 1.16 -7.35
CA GLU A 76 11.89 2.02 -8.17
C GLU A 76 11.21 3.35 -8.54
N GLY A 77 9.89 3.36 -8.68
CA GLY A 77 9.10 4.58 -8.93
C GLY A 77 8.91 5.46 -7.70
N TYR A 78 9.07 4.91 -6.49
CA TYR A 78 8.79 5.60 -5.23
C TYR A 78 9.53 6.93 -5.01
N PRO A 79 10.82 7.10 -5.41
CA PRO A 79 11.49 8.39 -5.33
C PRO A 79 10.77 9.52 -6.07
N LYS A 80 10.02 9.20 -7.15
CA LYS A 80 9.23 10.19 -7.90
C LYS A 80 8.03 10.68 -7.11
N HIS A 81 7.38 9.78 -6.34
CA HIS A 81 6.27 10.16 -5.46
C HIS A 81 6.77 11.13 -4.39
N LEU A 82 7.90 10.81 -3.75
CA LEU A 82 8.53 11.70 -2.76
C LEU A 82 8.96 13.04 -3.34
N ALA A 83 9.46 13.07 -4.58
CA ALA A 83 9.79 14.32 -5.26
C ALA A 83 8.55 15.19 -5.48
N GLN A 84 7.42 14.58 -5.85
CA GLN A 84 6.16 15.30 -6.05
C GLN A 84 5.58 15.84 -4.73
N VAL A 85 5.67 15.10 -3.63
CA VAL A 85 5.30 15.58 -2.29
C VAL A 85 6.11 16.81 -1.91
N LYS A 86 7.43 16.78 -2.17
CA LYS A 86 8.31 17.93 -1.92
C LYS A 86 7.90 19.13 -2.77
N GLN A 87 7.61 18.91 -4.06
CA GLN A 87 7.13 19.96 -4.97
C GLN A 87 5.82 20.57 -4.48
N PHE A 88 4.91 19.74 -3.97
CA PHE A 88 3.59 20.15 -3.48
C PHE A 88 3.60 20.54 -2.00
N LYS A 89 4.78 20.64 -1.36
CA LYS A 89 4.96 21.04 0.04
C LYS A 89 4.12 20.20 1.01
N GLY A 90 3.99 18.89 0.75
CA GLY A 90 3.21 17.98 1.58
C GLY A 90 1.71 17.91 1.24
N ASN A 91 1.24 18.62 0.22
CA ASN A 91 -0.13 18.44 -0.30
C ASN A 91 -0.24 17.16 -1.14
N ALA A 92 -1.49 16.72 -1.36
CA ALA A 92 -1.82 15.51 -2.09
C ALA A 92 -1.16 15.45 -3.47
N THR A 93 -0.60 14.29 -3.82
CA THR A 93 -0.05 14.04 -5.14
C THR A 93 -1.10 13.41 -6.07
N LYS A 94 -0.71 13.13 -7.32
CA LYS A 94 -1.59 12.48 -8.31
C LYS A 94 -1.65 10.95 -8.19
N TYR A 95 -0.83 10.40 -7.28
CA TYR A 95 -0.63 8.96 -7.12
C TYR A 95 -1.63 8.36 -6.13
#